data_AF-A0A1B6G8P9-F1
#
_entry.id   AF-A0A1B6G8P9-F1
#
_cell.length_a   1.000
_cell.length_b   1.000
_cell.length_c   1.000
_cell.angle_alpha   90.00
_cell.angle_beta   90.00
_cell.angle_gamma   90.00
#
_symmetry.space_group_name_H-M   'P 1'
#
loop_
_entity.id
_entity.type
_entity.pdbx_description
1 polymer ?
#
loop_
_entity_poly.entity_id
_entity_poly.type
_entity_poly.pdbx_seq_one_letter_code
_entity_poly.pdbx_strand_id
1 'polypeptide(L)'
;IGLESQQDQVVEMVQRLYNLFTSKDALLIEINPYAEDSNGTYYSLDCKMRFDDNASFRQTDLFAMRDRSQEDPKEVEAAKHGLNYIALDGGIGCMVNGAGLAMATMDIIKLHGGSPANFLDVGGGATAQAVTEAFKIITADPKVHTILVNI
;
A
#
# COMPACT_ATOMS: atom_id res chain seq x y z
N ILE A 1 7.16 16.04 26.92
CA ILE A 1 7.26 14.59 26.60
C ILE A 1 7.84 13.78 27.76
N GLY A 2 8.30 14.40 28.86
CA GLY A 2 8.72 13.65 30.07
C GLY A 2 10.04 12.88 29.95
N LEU A 3 10.83 13.12 28.89
CA LEU A 3 12.06 12.38 28.56
C LEU A 3 13.34 13.17 28.86
N GLU A 4 13.24 14.26 29.63
CA GLU A 4 14.35 15.20 29.87
C GLU A 4 15.52 14.53 30.60
N SER A 5 15.24 13.60 31.51
CA SER A 5 16.26 12.83 32.23
C SER A 5 17.03 11.81 31.38
N GLN A 6 16.54 11.48 30.19
CA GLN A 6 17.14 10.49 29.27
C GLN A 6 17.41 11.11 27.90
N GLN A 7 17.65 12.42 27.87
CA GLN A 7 17.81 13.20 26.64
C GLN A 7 18.84 12.58 25.69
N ASP A 8 20.01 12.19 26.17
CA ASP A 8 21.08 11.66 25.32
C ASP A 8 20.68 10.34 24.63
N GLN A 9 20.04 9.42 25.36
CA GLN A 9 19.55 8.15 24.80
C GLN A 9 18.46 8.37 23.76
N VAL A 10 17.53 9.29 24.03
CA VAL A 10 16.44 9.62 23.10
C VAL A 10 16.98 10.31 21.84
N VAL A 11 17.94 11.21 21.98
CA VAL A 11 18.59 11.86 20.84
C VAL A 11 19.32 10.84 19.98
N GLU A 12 20.08 9.93 20.59
CA GLU A 12 20.75 8.85 19.86
C GLU A 12 19.75 7.96 19.13
N MET A 13 18.64 7.59 19.78
CA MET A 13 17.59 6.79 19.17
C MET A 13 16.99 7.49 17.95
N VAL A 14 16.62 8.76 18.07
CA VAL A 14 16.05 9.55 16.97
C VAL A 14 17.04 9.67 15.81
N GLN A 15 18.33 9.88 16.08
CA GLN A 15 19.36 9.92 15.04
C GLN A 15 19.50 8.58 14.32
N ARG A 16 19.51 7.45 15.06
CA ARG A 16 19.54 6.11 14.47
C ARG A 16 18.31 5.82 13.62
N LEU A 17 17.12 6.22 14.09
CA LEU A 17 15.87 6.10 13.33
C LEU A 17 15.89 6.94 12.05
N TYR A 18 16.42 8.15 12.09
CA TYR A 18 16.56 9.00 10.91
C TYR A 18 17.56 8.40 9.89
N ASN A 19 18.68 7.86 10.36
CA ASN A 19 19.64 7.16 9.50
C ASN A 19 19.00 5.91 8.88
N LEU A 20 18.20 5.15 9.65
CA LEU A 20 17.44 4.01 9.13
C LEU A 20 16.42 4.46 8.08
N PHE A 21 15.66 5.53 8.37
CA PHE A 21 14.65 6.10 7.48
C PHE A 21 15.23 6.44 6.11
N THR A 22 16.34 7.19 6.12
CA THR A 22 17.00 7.64 4.89
C THR A 22 17.72 6.51 4.16
N SER A 23 18.41 5.61 4.87
CA SER A 23 19.19 4.53 4.24
C SER A 23 18.33 3.40 3.66
N LYS A 24 17.10 3.21 4.17
CA LYS A 24 16.18 2.15 3.72
C LYS A 24 15.03 2.67 2.85
N ASP A 25 15.08 3.93 2.43
CA ASP A 25 14.01 4.56 1.66
C ASP A 25 12.64 4.38 2.36
N ALA A 26 12.62 4.57 3.69
CA ALA A 26 11.39 4.45 4.45
C ALA A 26 10.48 5.65 4.19
N LEU A 27 9.18 5.41 4.17
CA LEU A 27 8.12 6.42 4.19
C LEU A 27 7.56 6.62 5.60
N LEU A 28 7.68 5.62 6.46
CA LEU A 28 7.24 5.65 7.85
C LEU A 28 8.16 4.76 8.68
N ILE A 29 8.58 5.25 9.84
CA ILE A 29 9.06 4.43 10.95
C ILE A 29 8.33 4.90 12.19
N GLU A 30 7.47 4.04 12.72
CA GLU A 30 6.68 4.29 13.92
C GLU A 30 7.11 3.28 14.97
N ILE A 31 7.49 3.75 16.15
CA ILE A 31 7.68 2.90 17.34
C ILE A 31 6.57 3.25 18.31
N ASN A 32 5.74 2.27 18.62
CA ASN A 32 4.62 2.47 19.53
C ASN A 32 4.23 1.16 20.24
N PRO A 33 4.67 0.93 21.49
CA PRO A 33 5.30 1.91 22.38
C PRO A 33 6.84 1.92 22.35
N TYR A 34 7.41 3.09 22.62
CA TYR A 34 8.78 3.25 23.10
C TYR A 34 8.73 3.32 24.64
N ALA A 35 9.09 2.22 25.30
CA ALA A 35 8.76 1.98 26.71
C ALA A 35 10.00 1.90 27.60
N GLU A 36 9.88 2.39 28.84
CA GLU A 36 10.89 2.31 29.89
C GLU A 36 10.68 1.04 30.73
N ASP A 37 11.75 0.31 31.04
CA ASP A 37 11.72 -0.81 31.97
C ASP A 37 11.88 -0.36 33.43
N SER A 38 11.83 -1.30 34.38
CA SER A 38 11.99 -1.00 35.81
C SER A 38 13.37 -0.45 36.20
N ASN A 39 14.36 -0.57 35.32
CA ASN A 39 15.73 -0.09 35.52
C ASN A 39 15.99 1.26 34.86
N GLY A 40 14.97 1.86 34.23
CA GLY A 40 15.09 3.13 33.51
C GLY A 40 15.66 3.01 32.09
N THR A 41 15.74 1.80 31.54
CA THR A 41 16.21 1.55 30.18
C THR A 41 15.04 1.55 29.21
N TYR A 42 15.18 2.29 28.11
CA TYR A 42 14.15 2.38 27.07
C TYR A 42 14.31 1.33 25.96
N TYR A 43 13.17 0.83 25.48
CA TYR A 43 13.07 -0.20 24.43
C TYR A 43 11.99 0.15 23.40
N SER A 44 12.23 -0.24 22.15
CA SER A 44 11.19 -0.29 21.11
C SER A 44 10.45 -1.61 21.20
N LEU A 45 9.25 -1.62 21.80
CA LEU A 45 8.49 -2.86 21.98
C LEU A 45 7.76 -3.32 20.72
N ASP A 46 7.31 -2.35 19.91
CA ASP A 46 6.68 -2.61 18.62
C ASP A 46 7.14 -1.55 17.61
N CYS A 47 7.18 -1.95 16.34
CA CYS A 47 7.55 -1.07 15.26
C CYS A 47 6.78 -1.36 13.97
N LYS A 48 6.22 -0.30 13.38
CA LYS A 48 5.64 -0.31 12.06
C LYS A 48 6.49 0.50 11.11
N MET A 49 6.94 -0.13 10.03
CA MET A 49 7.70 0.52 8.98
C MET A 49 6.94 0.46 7.65
N ARG A 50 7.04 1.51 6.86
CA ARG A 50 6.62 1.52 5.45
C ARG A 50 7.81 1.98 4.61
N PHE A 51 7.95 1.40 3.43
CA PHE A 51 9.04 1.67 2.51
C PHE A 51 8.50 2.18 1.18
N ASP A 52 9.32 2.92 0.44
CA ASP A 52 8.99 3.41 -0.89
C ASP A 52 9.10 2.27 -1.90
N ASP A 53 7.97 1.86 -2.49
CA ASP A 53 7.92 0.83 -3.54
C ASP A 53 8.78 1.19 -4.76
N ASN A 54 8.97 2.49 -5.04
CA ASN A 54 9.84 2.96 -6.13
C ASN A 54 11.32 2.73 -5.85
N ALA A 55 11.72 2.47 -4.60
CA ALA A 55 13.09 2.16 -4.22
C ALA A 55 13.43 0.66 -4.32
N SER A 56 12.47 -0.18 -4.71
CA SER A 56 12.63 -1.64 -4.82
C SER A 56 13.85 -2.07 -5.64
N PHE A 57 14.21 -1.33 -6.69
CA PHE A 57 15.37 -1.62 -7.53
C PHE A 57 16.73 -1.53 -6.80
N ARG A 58 16.81 -0.76 -5.71
CA ARG A 58 18.04 -0.56 -4.91
C ARG A 58 17.96 -1.16 -3.51
N GLN A 59 16.76 -1.52 -3.05
CA GLN A 59 16.50 -2.14 -1.74
C GLN A 59 16.18 -3.63 -1.88
N THR A 60 16.92 -4.38 -2.71
CA THR A 60 16.58 -5.77 -3.09
C THR A 60 16.41 -6.70 -1.89
N ASP A 61 17.30 -6.62 -0.90
CA ASP A 61 17.27 -7.47 0.30
C ASP A 61 16.03 -7.20 1.16
N LEU A 62 15.59 -5.93 1.20
CA LEU A 62 14.39 -5.53 1.93
C LEU A 62 13.13 -6.06 1.25
N PHE A 63 13.01 -5.88 -0.06
CA PHE A 63 11.86 -6.36 -0.81
C PHE A 63 11.81 -7.89 -0.94
N ALA A 64 12.94 -8.58 -0.76
CA ALA A 64 12.97 -10.03 -0.62
C ALA A 64 12.30 -10.54 0.67
N MET A 65 12.16 -9.70 1.70
CA MET A 65 11.47 -10.03 2.96
C MET A 65 9.94 -9.81 2.90
N ARG A 66 9.40 -9.38 1.75
CA ARG A 66 7.96 -9.08 1.59
C ARG A 66 7.12 -10.35 1.73
N ASP A 67 6.27 -10.40 2.75
CA ASP A 67 5.31 -11.49 2.97
C ASP A 67 3.98 -11.21 2.25
N ARG A 68 3.82 -11.79 1.06
CA ARG A 68 2.60 -11.67 0.25
C ARG A 68 1.37 -12.35 0.86
N SER A 69 1.53 -13.20 1.88
CA SER A 69 0.40 -13.86 2.53
C SER A 69 -0.45 -12.91 3.38
N GLN A 70 0.10 -11.74 3.72
CA GLN A 70 -0.57 -10.68 4.49
C GLN A 70 -1.30 -9.66 3.58
N GLU A 71 -1.22 -9.82 2.26
CA GLU A 71 -1.79 -8.89 1.27
C GLU A 71 -3.06 -9.48 0.66
N ASP A 72 -3.92 -8.64 0.06
CA ASP A 72 -5.09 -9.13 -0.66
C ASP A 72 -4.64 -9.96 -1.88
N PRO A 73 -5.10 -11.22 -2.04
CA PRO A 73 -4.69 -12.08 -3.15
C PRO A 73 -4.94 -11.48 -4.54
N LYS A 74 -5.98 -10.64 -4.69
CA LYS A 74 -6.30 -9.95 -5.96
C LYS A 74 -5.27 -8.89 -6.29
N GLU A 75 -4.82 -8.13 -5.29
CA GLU A 75 -3.76 -7.13 -5.46
C GLU A 75 -2.43 -7.79 -5.81
N VAL A 76 -2.11 -8.91 -5.13
CA VAL A 76 -0.90 -9.71 -5.43
C VAL A 76 -0.93 -10.27 -6.85
N GLU A 77 -2.07 -10.74 -7.33
CA GLU A 77 -2.22 -11.24 -8.70
C GLU A 77 -2.13 -10.09 -9.72
N ALA A 78 -2.84 -8.99 -9.49
CA ALA A 78 -2.79 -7.79 -10.34
C ALA A 78 -1.37 -7.27 -10.52
N ALA A 79 -0.59 -7.21 -9.44
CA ALA A 79 0.79 -6.73 -9.45
C ALA A 79 1.70 -7.57 -10.37
N LYS A 80 1.43 -8.87 -10.56
CA LYS A 80 2.21 -9.73 -11.50
C LYS A 80 2.05 -9.28 -12.96
N HIS A 81 0.94 -8.63 -13.27
CA HIS A 81 0.61 -8.15 -14.62
C HIS A 81 0.83 -6.64 -14.77
N GLY A 82 1.46 -6.00 -13.78
CA GLY A 82 1.70 -4.55 -13.77
C GLY A 82 0.43 -3.73 -13.63
N LEU A 83 -0.62 -4.30 -13.04
CA LEU A 83 -1.90 -3.65 -12.80
C LEU A 83 -1.94 -3.04 -11.39
N ASN A 84 -2.35 -1.79 -11.28
CA ASN A 84 -2.59 -1.15 -9.99
C ASN A 84 -4.05 -1.43 -9.59
N TYR A 85 -4.25 -2.46 -8.77
CA TYR A 85 -5.57 -2.87 -8.28
C TYR A 85 -5.68 -2.61 -6.78
N ILE A 86 -6.84 -2.13 -6.33
CA ILE A 86 -7.19 -2.06 -4.91
C ILE A 86 -8.60 -2.61 -4.73
N ALA A 87 -8.77 -3.58 -3.83
CA ALA A 87 -10.07 -4.17 -3.55
C ALA A 87 -10.95 -3.20 -2.73
N LEU A 88 -12.22 -3.08 -3.10
CA LEU A 88 -13.25 -2.33 -2.36
C LEU A 88 -14.48 -3.23 -2.14
N ASP A 89 -15.47 -2.72 -1.39
CA ASP A 89 -16.63 -3.51 -0.96
C ASP A 89 -17.90 -3.32 -1.83
N GLY A 90 -17.81 -2.60 -2.95
CA GLY A 90 -18.94 -2.37 -3.83
C GLY A 90 -19.27 -3.52 -4.79
N GLY A 91 -20.17 -3.23 -5.74
CA GLY A 91 -20.64 -4.22 -6.72
C GLY A 91 -20.47 -3.83 -8.18
N ILE A 92 -19.86 -2.66 -8.45
CA ILE A 92 -19.54 -2.19 -9.80
C ILE A 92 -18.02 -2.25 -9.98
N GLY A 93 -17.55 -3.18 -10.80
CA GLY A 93 -16.14 -3.28 -11.15
C GLY A 93 -15.72 -2.12 -12.05
N CYS A 94 -14.56 -1.53 -11.82
CA CYS A 94 -14.03 -0.45 -12.64
C CYS A 94 -12.77 -0.92 -13.38
N MET A 95 -12.63 -0.56 -14.65
CA MET A 95 -11.37 -0.70 -15.39
C MET A 95 -11.08 0.60 -16.14
N VAL A 96 -9.99 1.26 -15.77
CA VAL A 96 -9.71 2.62 -16.23
C VAL A 96 -8.24 2.81 -16.60
N ASN A 97 -7.95 3.68 -17.57
CA ASN A 97 -6.58 4.08 -17.93
C ASN A 97 -6.15 5.36 -17.17
N GLY A 98 -5.22 5.20 -16.23
CA GLY A 98 -4.67 6.27 -15.43
C GLY A 98 -5.38 6.45 -14.09
N ALA A 99 -4.58 6.51 -13.02
CA ALA A 99 -5.06 6.62 -11.64
C ALA A 99 -6.02 7.80 -11.39
N GLY A 100 -5.77 8.96 -12.02
CA GLY A 100 -6.64 10.14 -11.87
C GLY A 100 -8.05 9.90 -12.42
N LEU A 101 -8.16 9.29 -13.60
CA LEU A 101 -9.44 8.95 -14.20
C LEU A 101 -10.11 7.81 -13.43
N ALA A 102 -9.34 6.86 -12.91
CA ALA A 102 -9.84 5.76 -12.08
C ALA A 102 -10.51 6.29 -10.80
N MET A 103 -9.89 7.26 -10.11
CA MET A 103 -10.48 7.94 -8.96
C MET A 103 -11.77 8.68 -9.34
N ALA A 104 -11.74 9.50 -10.40
CA ALA A 104 -12.93 10.23 -10.87
C ALA A 104 -14.09 9.29 -11.27
N THR A 105 -13.75 8.10 -11.80
CA THR A 105 -14.73 7.07 -12.18
C THR A 105 -15.40 6.45 -10.95
N MET A 106 -14.64 6.19 -9.89
CA MET A 106 -15.21 5.74 -8.62
C MET A 106 -16.08 6.82 -7.98
N ASP A 107 -15.63 8.08 -8.05
CA ASP A 107 -16.37 9.22 -7.51
C ASP A 107 -17.72 9.41 -8.20
N ILE A 108 -17.78 9.36 -9.54
CA ILE A 108 -19.04 9.49 -10.28
C ILE A 108 -19.99 8.33 -10.00
N ILE A 109 -19.47 7.09 -9.86
CA ILE A 109 -20.28 5.93 -9.46
C ILE A 109 -20.90 6.19 -8.08
N LYS A 110 -20.08 6.65 -7.12
CA LYS A 110 -20.54 6.91 -5.76
C LYS A 110 -21.54 8.07 -5.69
N LEU A 111 -21.28 9.15 -6.43
CA LEU A 111 -22.13 10.33 -6.52
C LEU A 111 -23.54 9.99 -7.04
N HIS A 112 -23.64 9.01 -7.95
CA HIS A 112 -24.91 8.51 -8.48
C HIS A 112 -25.49 7.30 -7.71
N GLY A 113 -25.03 7.06 -6.48
CA GLY A 113 -25.60 6.05 -5.57
C GLY A 113 -25.09 4.61 -5.80
N GLY A 114 -24.16 4.41 -6.72
CA GLY A 114 -23.45 3.14 -6.89
C GLY A 114 -22.36 2.93 -5.84
N SER A 115 -21.77 1.73 -5.85
CA SER A 115 -20.63 1.40 -5.01
C SER A 115 -19.55 0.70 -5.84
N PRO A 116 -18.35 1.29 -6.00
CA PRO A 116 -17.26 0.67 -6.75
C PRO A 116 -16.72 -0.54 -5.99
N ALA A 117 -16.52 -1.64 -6.71
CA ALA A 117 -15.98 -2.90 -6.17
C ALA A 117 -14.44 -2.91 -6.15
N ASN A 118 -13.81 -2.05 -6.95
CA ASN A 118 -12.37 -1.95 -7.01
C ASN A 118 -11.94 -0.59 -7.57
N PHE A 119 -10.70 -0.21 -7.25
CA PHE A 119 -9.88 0.66 -8.08
C PHE A 119 -9.05 -0.21 -9.02
N LEU A 120 -8.94 0.17 -10.29
CA LEU A 120 -8.02 -0.48 -11.22
C LEU A 120 -7.55 0.50 -12.28
N ASP A 121 -6.24 0.71 -12.30
CA ASP A 121 -5.53 1.45 -13.33
C ASP A 121 -4.70 0.47 -14.19
N VAL A 122 -5.05 0.38 -15.48
CA VAL A 122 -4.34 -0.43 -16.49
C VAL A 122 -3.15 0.29 -17.14
N GLY A 123 -2.90 1.55 -16.75
CA GLY A 123 -1.89 2.43 -17.32
C GLY A 123 -2.25 2.99 -18.69
N GLY A 124 -1.47 3.97 -19.18
CA GLY A 124 -1.67 4.59 -20.49
C GLY A 124 -1.38 3.68 -21.70
N GLY A 125 -0.72 2.54 -21.49
CA GLY A 125 -0.34 1.57 -22.52
C GLY A 125 -1.10 0.26 -22.42
N ALA A 126 -2.42 0.31 -22.20
CA ALA A 126 -3.26 -0.86 -21.98
C ALA A 126 -3.12 -1.90 -23.12
N THR A 127 -2.41 -2.99 -22.85
CA THR A 127 -2.27 -4.10 -23.80
C THR A 127 -3.48 -5.02 -23.73
N ALA A 128 -3.79 -5.74 -24.81
CA ALA A 128 -4.88 -6.72 -24.80
C ALA A 128 -4.70 -7.80 -23.72
N GLN A 129 -3.46 -8.16 -23.40
CA GLN A 129 -3.13 -9.09 -22.32
C GLN A 129 -3.44 -8.49 -20.95
N ALA A 130 -2.99 -7.26 -20.66
CA ALA A 130 -3.27 -6.58 -19.40
C ALA A 130 -4.78 -6.40 -19.16
N VAL A 131 -5.53 -6.03 -20.21
CA VAL A 131 -6.99 -5.92 -20.17
C VAL A 131 -7.64 -7.29 -19.90
N THR A 132 -7.13 -8.36 -20.51
CA THR A 132 -7.66 -9.72 -20.29
C THR A 132 -7.47 -10.16 -18.83
N GLU A 133 -6.29 -9.94 -18.26
CA GLU A 133 -6.02 -10.28 -16.86
C GLU A 133 -6.83 -9.41 -15.89
N ALA A 134 -6.98 -8.11 -16.18
CA ALA A 134 -7.88 -7.23 -15.46
C ALA A 134 -9.32 -7.78 -15.39
N PHE A 135 -9.89 -8.20 -16.53
CA PHE A 135 -11.22 -8.80 -16.56
C PHE A 135 -11.31 -10.09 -15.75
N LYS A 136 -10.29 -10.96 -15.79
CA LYS A 136 -10.27 -12.20 -14.99
C LYS A 136 -10.31 -11.88 -13.49
N ILE A 137 -9.55 -10.88 -13.04
CA ILE A 137 -9.51 -10.48 -11.62
C ILE A 137 -10.88 -9.90 -11.20
N ILE A 138 -11.45 -9.00 -11.99
CA ILE A 138 -12.74 -8.36 -11.67
C ILE A 138 -13.88 -9.39 -11.66
N THR A 139 -13.94 -10.27 -12.66
CA THR A 139 -15.02 -11.27 -12.77
C THR A 139 -14.90 -12.43 -11.78
N ALA A 140 -13.74 -12.62 -11.17
CA ALA A 140 -13.57 -13.57 -10.07
C ALA A 140 -14.19 -13.09 -8.74
N ASP A 141 -14.52 -11.80 -8.62
CA ASP A 141 -15.18 -11.27 -7.44
C ASP A 141 -16.70 -11.49 -7.51
N PRO A 142 -17.29 -12.34 -6.64
CA PRO A 142 -18.72 -12.62 -6.66
C PRO A 142 -19.58 -11.40 -6.29
N LYS A 143 -19.00 -10.34 -5.71
CA LYS A 143 -19.71 -9.09 -5.42
C LYS A 143 -19.95 -8.25 -6.68
N VAL A 144 -19.21 -8.49 -7.77
CA VAL A 144 -19.29 -7.68 -8.98
C VAL A 144 -20.45 -8.15 -9.86
N HIS A 145 -21.39 -7.24 -10.12
CA HIS A 145 -22.57 -7.50 -10.95
C HIS A 145 -22.50 -6.80 -12.31
N THR A 146 -21.74 -5.70 -12.37
CA THR A 146 -21.56 -4.87 -13.57
C THR A 146 -20.12 -4.40 -13.64
N ILE A 147 -19.56 -4.29 -14.84
CA ILE A 147 -18.23 -3.72 -15.08
C ILE A 147 -18.38 -2.43 -15.89
N LEU A 148 -17.75 -1.36 -15.41
CA LEU A 148 -17.68 -0.08 -16.09
C LEU A 148 -16.24 0.14 -16.60
N VAL A 149 -16.11 0.19 -17.94
CA VAL A 149 -14.84 0.42 -18.64
C VAL A 149 -14.79 1.87 -19.10
N ASN A 150 -13.73 2.58 -18.72
CA ASN A 150 -13.52 3.99 -19.06
C ASN A 150 -12.08 4.19 -19.56
N ILE A 151 -11.87 4.39 -20.86
CA ILE A 151 -10.55 4.49 -21.52
C ILE A 151 -10.47 5.78 -22.33
#